data_AF-D3JSU5-F1
#
_entry.id   AF-D3JSU5-F1
#
_cell.length_a   1.000
_cell.length_b   1.000
_cell.length_c   1.000
_cell.angle_alpha   90.00
_cell.angle_beta   90.00
_cell.angle_gamma   90.00
#
_symmetry.space_group_name_H-M   'P 1'
#
loop_
_entity.id
_entity.type
_entity.pdbx_description
1 polymer ?
#
loop_
_entity_poly.entity_id
_entity_poly.type
_entity_poly.pdbx_seq_one_letter_code
_entity_poly.pdbx_strand_id
1 'polypeptide(L)'
;MEERLNETIRLLLTRTGKRHADLAEAVGITRGSMTLRLQGKSRWRLDDLPAVAEIFGLTVCELLSGYQAIPADRLPPAAKG
;
A
#
# COMPACT_ATOMS: atom_id res chain seq x y z
N MET A 1 0.20 -14.42 -1.65
CA MET A 1 0.26 -13.41 -0.57
C MET A 1 0.75 -12.07 -1.10
N GLU A 2 1.94 -12.00 -1.72
CA GLU A 2 2.49 -10.75 -2.27
C GLU A 2 1.61 -10.10 -3.36
N GLU A 3 0.96 -10.91 -4.22
CA GLU A 3 0.03 -10.39 -5.24
C GLU A 3 -1.18 -9.65 -4.64
N ARG A 4 -1.81 -10.22 -3.60
CA ARG A 4 -2.92 -9.58 -2.87
C ARG A 4 -2.48 -8.28 -2.20
N LEU A 5 -1.29 -8.27 -1.60
CA LEU A 5 -0.73 -7.06 -1.00
C LEU A 5 -0.54 -5.97 -2.07
N ASN A 6 0.05 -6.31 -3.21
CA ASN A 6 0.26 -5.38 -4.32
C ASN A 6 -1.06 -4.85 -4.90
N GLU A 7 -2.06 -5.70 -5.06
CA GLU A 7 -3.41 -5.31 -5.46
C GLU A 7 -4.03 -4.33 -4.45
N THR A 8 -3.97 -4.67 -3.17
CA THR A 8 -4.50 -3.83 -2.08
C THR A 8 -3.86 -2.45 -2.07
N ILE A 9 -2.54 -2.39 -2.18
CA ILE A 9 -1.81 -1.12 -2.25
C ILE A 9 -2.23 -0.31 -3.48
N ARG A 10 -2.35 -0.93 -4.67
CA ARG A 10 -2.79 -0.23 -5.88
C ARG A 10 -4.20 0.36 -5.74
N LEU A 11 -5.14 -0.40 -5.17
CA LEU A 11 -6.50 0.07 -4.95
C LEU A 11 -6.55 1.23 -3.94
N LEU A 12 -5.73 1.16 -2.89
CA LEU A 12 -5.61 2.24 -1.91
C LEU A 12 -4.95 3.49 -2.51
N LEU A 13 -3.94 3.35 -3.36
CA LEU A 13 -3.34 4.47 -4.10
C LEU A 13 -4.37 5.16 -5.00
N THR A 14 -5.12 4.38 -5.79
CA THR A 14 -6.21 4.89 -6.64
C THR A 14 -7.27 5.60 -5.80
N ARG A 15 -7.68 4.99 -4.68
CA ARG A 15 -8.69 5.56 -3.79
C ARG A 15 -8.23 6.88 -3.19
N THR A 16 -7.00 6.94 -2.67
CA THR A 16 -6.49 8.10 -1.93
C THR A 16 -5.87 9.18 -2.81
N GLY A 17 -5.63 8.90 -4.10
CA GLY A 17 -4.90 9.79 -5.01
C GLY A 17 -3.39 9.84 -4.74
N LYS A 18 -2.88 9.04 -3.80
CA LYS A 18 -1.45 8.96 -3.47
C LYS A 18 -0.68 8.29 -4.60
N ARG A 19 0.60 8.62 -4.71
CA ARG A 19 1.50 8.17 -5.77
C ARG A 19 2.46 7.11 -5.26
N HIS A 20 3.02 6.32 -6.18
CA HIS A 20 4.12 5.39 -5.87
C HIS A 20 5.32 6.10 -5.22
N ALA A 21 5.49 7.38 -5.53
CA ALA A 21 6.53 8.23 -4.96
C ALA A 21 6.38 8.39 -3.45
N ASP A 22 5.17 8.71 -2.99
CA ASP A 22 4.86 8.95 -1.58
C ASP A 22 5.10 7.66 -0.78
N LEU A 23 4.73 6.52 -1.36
CA LEU A 23 4.98 5.21 -0.78
C LEU A 23 6.48 4.87 -0.70
N ALA A 24 7.24 5.19 -1.75
CA ALA A 24 8.67 4.94 -1.80
C ALA A 24 9.41 5.78 -0.75
N GLU A 25 9.01 7.05 -0.59
CA GLU A 25 9.54 7.97 0.41
C GLU A 25 9.31 7.47 1.83
N ALA A 26 8.08 7.06 2.17
CA ALA A 26 7.75 6.55 3.50
C ALA A 26 8.51 5.26 3.86
N VAL A 27 8.78 4.39 2.88
CA VAL A 27 9.53 3.15 3.08
C VAL A 27 11.06 3.39 3.03
N GLY A 28 11.51 4.58 2.60
CA GLY A 28 12.94 4.90 2.48
C GLY A 28 13.63 4.20 1.32
N ILE A 29 12.91 3.92 0.22
CA ILE A 29 13.47 3.27 -0.98
C ILE A 29 13.29 4.12 -2.24
N THR A 30 13.97 3.73 -3.31
CA THR A 30 13.80 4.41 -4.61
C THR A 30 12.44 4.12 -5.24
N ARG A 31 11.94 5.05 -6.07
CA ARG A 31 10.73 4.85 -6.89
C ARG A 31 10.82 3.63 -7.80
N GLY A 32 12.02 3.32 -8.32
CA GLY A 32 12.27 2.14 -9.14
C GLY A 32 12.09 0.85 -8.33
N SER A 33 12.68 0.78 -7.14
CA SER A 33 12.51 -0.35 -6.21
C SER A 33 11.04 -0.55 -5.83
N MET A 34 10.33 0.54 -5.54
CA MET A 34 8.88 0.50 -5.27
C MET A 34 8.08 -0.05 -6.45
N THR A 35 8.39 0.41 -7.67
CA THR A 35 7.72 -0.06 -8.88
C THR A 35 7.92 -1.56 -9.10
N LEU A 36 9.14 -2.06 -8.90
CA LEU A 36 9.42 -3.50 -8.98
C LEU A 36 8.63 -4.31 -7.95
N ARG A 37 8.51 -3.82 -6.71
CA ARG A 37 7.68 -4.48 -5.67
C ARG A 37 6.22 -4.55 -6.07
N LEU A 38 5.64 -3.43 -6.49
CA LEU A 38 4.24 -3.40 -6.92
C LEU A 38 4.01 -4.30 -8.13
N GLN A 39 4.97 -4.40 -9.06
CA GLN A 39 4.92 -5.35 -10.19
C GLN A 39 5.12 -6.83 -9.79
N GLY A 40 5.37 -7.13 -8.51
CA GLY A 40 5.66 -8.50 -8.05
C GLY A 40 7.05 -9.01 -8.45
N LYS A 41 7.94 -8.12 -8.91
CA LYS A 41 9.32 -8.43 -9.32
C LYS A 41 10.32 -8.33 -8.16
N SER A 42 9.87 -7.88 -6.99
CA SER A 42 10.67 -7.77 -5.78
C SER A 42 9.80 -8.00 -4.56
N ARG A 43 10.37 -8.64 -3.53
CA ARG A 43 9.63 -9.03 -2.32
C ARG A 43 9.52 -7.86 -1.35
N TRP A 44 8.45 -7.85 -0.58
CA TRP A 44 8.29 -6.95 0.57
C TRP A 44 9.10 -7.48 1.77
N ARG A 45 9.78 -6.57 2.48
CA ARG A 45 10.31 -6.88 3.82
C ARG A 45 9.18 -6.64 4.83
N LEU A 46 9.13 -7.46 5.87
CA LEU A 46 8.13 -7.30 6.93
C LEU A 46 8.24 -5.92 7.60
N ASP A 47 9.46 -5.44 7.78
CA ASP A 47 9.79 -4.14 8.37
C ASP A 47 9.31 -2.94 7.53
N ASP A 48 9.02 -3.14 6.24
CA ASP A 48 8.50 -2.09 5.37
C ASP A 48 6.98 -1.92 5.53
N LEU A 49 6.27 -2.98 5.96
CA LEU A 49 4.81 -2.99 5.98
C LEU A 49 4.18 -1.98 6.97
N PRO A 50 4.76 -1.71 8.16
CA PRO A 50 4.25 -0.67 9.05
C PRO A 50 4.18 0.70 8.36
N ALA A 51 5.25 1.13 7.70
CA ALA A 51 5.30 2.41 7.00
C ALA A 51 4.29 2.50 5.84
N VAL A 52 4.09 1.39 5.11
CA VAL A 52 3.05 1.30 4.07
C VAL A 52 1.65 1.42 4.67
N ALA A 53 1.37 0.71 5.76
CA ALA A 53 0.05 0.70 6.39
C ALA A 53 -0.30 2.08 6.97
N GLU A 54 0.68 2.76 7.57
CA GLU A 54 0.55 4.09 8.16
C GLU A 54 0.11 5.15 7.12
N ILE A 55 0.64 5.09 5.89
CA ILE A 55 0.23 5.99 4.80
C ILE A 55 -1.29 5.98 4.59
N PHE A 56 -1.92 4.82 4.79
CA PHE A 56 -3.35 4.63 4.56
C PHE A 56 -4.18 4.68 5.85
N GLY A 57 -3.56 4.91 7.02
CA GLY A 57 -4.23 4.88 8.32
C GLY A 57 -4.68 3.47 8.76
N LEU A 58 -4.03 2.43 8.23
CA LEU A 58 -4.36 1.02 8.46
C LEU A 58 -3.35 0.35 9.38
N THR A 59 -3.75 -0.79 9.94
CA THR A 59 -2.83 -1.76 10.55
C THR A 59 -2.21 -2.65 9.48
N VAL A 60 -1.07 -3.28 9.79
CA VAL A 60 -0.44 -4.27 8.89
C VAL A 60 -1.37 -5.45 8.61
N CYS A 61 -2.17 -5.88 9.58
CA CYS A 61 -3.15 -6.95 9.40
C CYS A 61 -4.25 -6.56 8.40
N GLU A 62 -4.81 -5.36 8.52
CA GLU A 62 -5.80 -4.84 7.56
C GLU A 62 -5.21 -4.76 6.15
N LEU A 63 -3.98 -4.25 6.02
CA LEU A 63 -3.26 -4.17 4.75
C LEU A 63 -3.06 -5.56 4.10
N LEU A 64 -2.68 -6.57 4.90
CA LEU A 64 -2.45 -7.94 4.43
C LEU A 64 -3.75 -8.72 4.15
N SER A 65 -4.85 -8.34 4.79
CA SER A 65 -6.14 -9.02 4.66
C SER A 65 -6.71 -8.95 3.25
N GLY A 66 -6.37 -7.89 2.50
CA GLY A 66 -6.86 -7.62 1.16
C GLY A 66 -7.88 -6.48 1.15
N TYR A 67 -7.92 -5.71 0.07
CA TYR A 67 -8.78 -4.51 -0.02
C TYR A 67 -10.26 -4.77 0.33
N GLN A 68 -10.83 -5.89 -0.13
CA GLN A 68 -12.23 -6.25 0.13
C GLN A 68 -12.52 -6.64 1.59
N ALA A 69 -11.49 -7.01 2.35
CA ALA A 69 -11.62 -7.39 3.76
C ALA A 69 -11.45 -6.19 4.71
N ILE A 70 -11.01 -5.03 4.20
CA ILE A 70 -10.88 -3.81 5.00
C ILE A 70 -12.30 -3.28 5.30
N PRO A 71 -12.66 -3.08 6.58
CA PRO A 71 -13.96 -2.52 6.94
C PRO A 71 -14.21 -1.17 6.28
N ALA A 72 -15.45 -0.89 5.89
CA ALA A 72 -15.79 0.32 5.13
C ALA A 72 -15.49 1.62 5.90
N ASP A 73 -15.63 1.60 7.22
CA ASP A 73 -15.29 2.68 8.15
C ASP A 73 -13.78 2.85 8.36
N ARG A 74 -12.99 1.84 7.98
CA ARG A 74 -11.51 1.85 8.04
C ARG A 74 -10.87 2.21 6.71
N LEU A 75 -11.60 2.16 5.59
CA LEU A 75 -11.08 2.59 4.30
C LEU A 75 -10.73 4.08 4.32
N PRO A 76 -9.53 4.48 3.85
CA PRO A 76 -9.15 5.89 3.82
C PRO A 76 -10.13 6.69 2.94
N PRO A 77 -10.25 8.01 3.13
CA PRO A 77 -11.14 8.82 2.30
C PRO A 77 -10.76 8.74 0.82
N ALA A 78 -11.75 8.75 -0.06
CA ALA A 78 -11.50 8.86 -1.49
C ALA A 78 -10.93 10.26 -1.81
N ALA A 79 -9.99 10.34 -2.75
CA ALA A 79 -9.47 11.60 -3.26
C ALA A 79 -10.65 12.45 -3.76
N LYS A 80 -10.64 13.73 -3.39
CA LYS A 80 -11.54 14.71 -4.00
C LYS A 80 -11.00 14.97 -5.41
N GLY A 81 -11.80 14.64 -6.42
CA GLY A 81 -11.49 14.91 -7.82
C GLY A 81 -11.42 16.40 -8.13
#